data_AF-A0A0C9TBM7-F1
#
_entry.id   AF-A0A0C9TBM7-F1
#
_cell.length_a   1.000
_cell.length_b   1.000
_cell.length_c   1.000
_cell.angle_alpha   90.00
_cell.angle_beta   90.00
_cell.angle_gamma   90.00
#
_symmetry.space_group_name_H-M   'P 1'
#
loop_
_entity.id
_entity.type
_entity.pdbx_description
1 polymer ?
#
loop_
_entity_poly.entity_id
_entity_poly.type
_entity_poly.pdbx_seq_one_letter_code
_entity_poly.pdbx_strand_id
1 'polypeptide(L)'
;MREWLEYEEEYLEALLRREGADGRTCSKGCGHDGVYRCADCFGRPMLCTSCCRSAHQLHPFHHVEQWSGDHFAPSSLRAAGLVLQLRHGGVRCPAASASPFDHLDLGDGETEEEAEKQDATEQPIQAELNSFSAFDTRHYDDAGNHLLTVVDISGIHITAICPCKCPQQSPFRAQLLQIGLYPATQKSPRTAFTFQLLESFRLMNLQCKVTAMSFYKYLRRVTDPILPHATPDRYKELLRISRQWRYLQNKLVFGFAHNSRVKVKDGDLAYFCPACPQPGVNLSEDWIEDLRGAWKYSRSFVMDGNFSAEHMKLKNDNDFDLTGGSGYFTALPRYQAHLQIADDKQPKSTCHEHKAVNQVHATQKHLAATGIGAIACARHGCFVPDTVVDFQKGERQVNMDYALCRALGKLEGMPRAAVIYDIACQFNVHFGAQVSRSDYLKFSDTIQIIWGIGLFHIHGHQDVCLSRYSPDLIPGIGKVDGEVLETLWSQLNEICGSTRSMTAAHRQEVLNDHMLDSNRKKMLNIGEVE
;
A
#
# COMPACT_ATOMS: atom_id res chain seq x y z
N MET A 1 -24.34 16.86 26.12
CA MET A 1 -23.23 17.75 26.52
C MET A 1 -23.53 18.53 27.80
N ARG A 2 -24.53 19.41 27.87
CA ARG A 2 -24.86 20.12 29.12
C ARG A 2 -25.18 19.18 30.29
N GLU A 3 -25.96 18.14 30.04
CA GLU A 3 -26.24 17.07 31.00
C GLU A 3 -24.98 16.30 31.46
N TRP A 4 -23.99 16.12 30.58
CA TRP A 4 -22.76 15.38 30.93
C TRP A 4 -21.89 16.13 31.95
N LEU A 5 -21.94 17.48 31.97
CA LEU A 5 -21.17 18.28 32.92
C LEU A 5 -21.57 17.99 34.38
N GLU A 6 -22.81 17.56 34.62
CA GLU A 6 -23.26 17.16 35.96
C GLU A 6 -22.56 15.88 36.46
N TYR A 7 -21.97 15.09 35.55
CA TYR A 7 -21.25 13.84 35.83
C TYR A 7 -19.73 13.96 35.65
N GLU A 8 -19.19 15.13 35.32
CA GLU A 8 -17.76 15.30 35.00
C GLU A 8 -16.86 14.81 36.15
N GLU A 9 -17.17 15.21 37.38
CA GLU A 9 -16.39 14.82 38.58
C GLU A 9 -16.46 13.30 38.83
N GLU A 10 -17.62 12.67 38.67
CA GLU A 10 -17.77 11.22 38.79
C GLU A 10 -16.89 10.49 37.76
N TYR A 11 -16.85 11.00 36.53
CA TYR A 11 -16.05 10.43 35.46
C TYR A 11 -14.55 10.61 35.73
N LEU A 12 -14.14 11.78 36.22
CA LEU A 12 -12.74 12.05 36.61
C LEU A 12 -12.29 11.14 37.75
N GLU A 13 -13.11 10.97 38.80
CA GLU A 13 -12.82 10.02 39.88
C GLU A 13 -12.67 8.59 39.36
N ALA A 14 -13.56 8.15 38.48
CA ALA A 14 -13.49 6.82 37.88
C ALA A 14 -12.22 6.63 37.02
N LEU A 15 -11.81 7.66 36.26
CA LEU A 15 -10.57 7.65 35.48
C LEU A 15 -9.33 7.63 36.40
N LEU A 16 -9.33 8.41 37.50
CA LEU A 16 -8.24 8.40 38.48
C LEU A 16 -8.10 7.06 39.21
N ARG A 17 -9.22 6.44 39.61
CA ARG A 17 -9.19 5.08 40.21
C ARG A 17 -8.57 4.05 39.28
N ARG A 18 -8.71 4.21 37.95
CA ARG A 18 -8.05 3.34 36.96
C ARG A 18 -6.53 3.52 36.91
N GLU A 19 -5.99 4.63 37.39
CA GLU A 19 -4.54 4.85 37.51
C GLU A 19 -3.97 4.40 38.86
N GLY A 20 -4.81 4.29 39.89
CA GLY A 20 -4.44 3.88 41.25
C GLY A 20 -4.23 2.37 41.47
N ALA A 21 -3.85 2.01 42.69
CA ALA A 21 -3.55 0.64 43.13
C ALA A 21 -4.55 0.12 44.17
N ASP A 22 -5.86 0.24 43.90
CA ASP A 22 -6.91 -0.18 44.83
C ASP A 22 -6.91 -1.72 45.01
N GLY A 23 -6.21 -2.18 46.05
CA GLY A 23 -6.04 -3.60 46.37
C GLY A 23 -5.03 -4.30 45.45
N ARG A 24 -3.87 -4.69 46.00
CA ARG A 24 -2.82 -5.41 45.25
C ARG A 24 -3.02 -6.92 45.26
N THR A 25 -4.24 -7.42 45.19
CA THR A 25 -4.49 -8.87 45.08
C THR A 25 -4.56 -9.28 43.62
N CYS A 26 -3.97 -10.42 43.26
CA CYS A 26 -4.07 -10.91 41.90
C CYS A 26 -5.53 -11.23 41.52
N SER A 27 -6.00 -10.59 40.44
CA SER A 27 -7.36 -10.67 39.90
C SER A 27 -7.75 -12.07 39.42
N LYS A 28 -6.78 -12.98 39.29
CA LYS A 28 -7.02 -14.40 38.95
C LYS A 28 -7.40 -15.25 40.17
N GLY A 29 -7.46 -14.67 41.37
CA GLY A 29 -7.83 -15.38 42.59
C GLY A 29 -6.79 -16.40 43.07
N CYS A 30 -5.52 -16.27 42.65
CA CYS A 30 -4.45 -17.20 43.00
C CYS A 30 -3.84 -16.97 44.39
N GLY A 31 -4.37 -16.01 45.17
CA GLY A 31 -3.90 -15.68 46.52
C GLY A 31 -2.55 -14.95 46.60
N HIS A 32 -1.93 -14.61 45.45
CA HIS A 32 -0.68 -13.86 45.41
C HIS A 32 -0.94 -12.36 45.20
N ASP A 33 0.04 -11.54 45.59
CA ASP A 33 0.01 -10.12 45.32
C ASP A 33 0.15 -9.82 43.81
N GLY A 34 -0.66 -8.88 43.34
CA GLY A 34 -0.57 -8.30 42.01
C GLY A 34 0.60 -7.33 41.93
N VAL A 35 1.55 -7.65 41.05
CA VAL A 35 2.79 -6.86 40.83
C VAL A 35 2.74 -6.15 39.47
N TYR A 36 2.01 -6.73 38.52
CA TYR A 36 1.82 -6.18 37.18
C TYR A 36 0.37 -5.74 36.98
N ARG A 37 0.19 -4.65 36.23
CA ARG A 37 -1.09 -4.21 35.70
C ARG A 37 -1.01 -4.21 34.19
N CYS A 38 -1.98 -4.79 33.49
CA CYS A 38 -2.04 -4.68 32.03
C CYS A 38 -2.93 -3.49 31.64
N ALA A 39 -2.42 -2.57 30.82
CA ALA A 39 -3.17 -1.41 30.35
C ALA A 39 -4.17 -1.77 29.24
N ASP A 40 -3.88 -2.81 28.46
CA ASP A 40 -4.66 -3.17 27.27
C ASP A 40 -5.75 -4.22 27.53
N CYS A 41 -5.59 -5.05 28.57
CA CYS A 41 -6.62 -6.02 28.95
C CYS A 41 -7.88 -5.29 29.44
N PHE A 42 -9.05 -5.80 29.04
CA PHE A 42 -10.33 -5.30 29.55
C PHE A 42 -10.36 -5.33 31.08
N GLY A 43 -10.71 -4.20 31.69
CA GLY A 43 -10.76 -4.04 33.15
C GLY A 43 -9.40 -3.82 33.85
N ARG A 44 -8.29 -3.67 33.12
CA ARG A 44 -6.93 -3.43 33.65
C ARG A 44 -6.57 -4.31 34.87
N PRO A 45 -6.61 -5.66 34.73
CA PRO A 45 -6.45 -6.56 35.87
C PRO A 45 -5.06 -6.45 36.52
N MET A 46 -5.05 -6.50 37.85
CA MET A 46 -3.86 -6.69 38.67
C MET A 46 -3.44 -8.17 38.66
N LEU A 47 -2.20 -8.47 38.29
CA LEU A 47 -1.70 -9.83 38.09
C LEU A 47 -0.38 -10.04 38.84
N CYS A 48 -0.23 -11.19 39.51
CA CYS A 48 1.10 -11.64 39.93
C CYS A 48 1.94 -12.03 38.70
N THR A 49 3.26 -12.16 38.86
CA THR A 49 4.17 -12.44 37.73
C THR A 49 3.78 -13.68 36.92
N SER A 50 3.42 -14.79 37.58
CA SER A 50 3.03 -16.03 36.88
C SER A 50 1.70 -15.90 36.12
N CYS A 51 0.69 -15.29 36.76
CA CYS A 51 -0.60 -15.02 36.11
C CYS A 51 -0.46 -14.01 34.96
N CYS A 52 0.43 -13.02 35.08
CA CYS A 52 0.74 -12.08 34.01
C CYS A 52 1.31 -12.82 32.79
N ARG A 53 2.31 -13.67 32.98
CA ARG A 53 2.88 -14.47 31.87
C ARG A 53 1.84 -15.37 31.22
N SER A 54 1.05 -16.08 32.03
CA SER A 54 0.04 -17.02 31.52
C SER A 54 -1.07 -16.31 30.74
N ALA A 55 -1.57 -15.17 31.23
CA ALA A 55 -2.62 -14.41 30.57
C ALA A 55 -2.19 -13.86 29.20
N HIS A 56 -0.90 -13.53 29.03
CA HIS A 56 -0.38 -12.86 27.84
C HIS A 56 0.34 -13.79 26.85
N GLN A 57 0.24 -15.12 27.01
CA GLN A 57 0.80 -16.06 26.03
C GLN A 57 0.21 -15.89 24.62
N LEU A 58 -1.07 -15.52 24.54
CA LEU A 58 -1.79 -15.26 23.29
C LEU A 58 -1.90 -13.76 22.96
N HIS A 59 -1.45 -12.90 23.87
CA HIS A 59 -1.49 -11.44 23.73
C HIS A 59 -0.13 -10.83 24.13
N PRO A 60 0.95 -11.17 23.40
CA PRO A 60 2.32 -10.88 23.83
C PRO A 60 2.76 -9.44 23.63
N PHE A 61 1.91 -8.61 23.03
CA PHE A 61 2.18 -7.21 22.69
C PHE A 61 1.33 -6.24 23.52
N HIS A 62 0.66 -6.72 24.56
CA HIS A 62 -0.02 -5.83 25.50
C HIS A 62 0.99 -5.04 26.35
N HIS A 63 0.69 -3.78 26.60
CA HIS A 63 1.42 -2.95 27.54
C HIS A 63 1.10 -3.38 28.97
N VAL A 64 2.18 -3.52 29.74
CA VAL A 64 2.11 -3.82 31.16
C VAL A 64 2.92 -2.81 31.93
N GLU A 65 2.43 -2.49 33.12
CA GLU A 65 3.09 -1.64 34.09
C GLU A 65 3.44 -2.50 35.29
N GLN A 66 4.56 -2.19 35.95
CA GLN A 66 5.01 -2.86 37.15
C GLN A 66 4.93 -1.91 38.33
N TRP A 67 4.46 -2.41 39.48
CA TRP A 67 4.47 -1.66 40.72
C TRP A 67 5.91 -1.44 41.21
N SER A 68 6.36 -0.19 41.30
CA SER A 68 7.69 0.20 41.80
C SER A 68 7.77 0.21 43.33
N GLY A 69 6.63 0.31 44.01
CA GLY A 69 6.54 0.49 45.46
C GLY A 69 5.58 1.62 45.84
N ASP A 70 5.53 2.65 45.00
CA ASP A 70 4.78 3.89 45.17
C ASP A 70 3.85 4.20 43.98
N HIS A 71 4.25 3.83 42.76
CA HIS A 71 3.44 4.02 41.54
C HIS A 71 3.59 2.84 40.57
N PHE A 72 2.83 2.88 39.48
CA PHE A 72 2.99 1.96 38.36
C PHE A 72 3.91 2.57 37.31
N ALA A 73 5.05 1.93 37.07
CA ALA A 73 5.98 2.33 36.03
C ALA A 73 5.81 1.45 34.79
N PRO A 74 5.99 2.00 33.57
CA PRO A 74 6.01 1.20 32.35
C PRO A 74 6.98 0.02 32.45
N SER A 75 6.55 -1.15 32.00
CA SER A 75 7.35 -2.37 32.00
C SER A 75 7.09 -3.16 30.71
N SER A 76 7.63 -4.38 30.63
CA SER A 76 7.43 -5.25 29.48
C SER A 76 7.07 -6.66 29.90
N LEU A 77 6.34 -7.37 29.04
CA LEU A 77 6.06 -8.79 29.24
C LEU A 77 7.36 -9.62 29.25
N ARG A 78 8.41 -9.17 28.55
CA ARG A 78 9.77 -9.73 28.66
C ARG A 78 10.32 -9.61 30.08
N ALA A 79 10.19 -8.44 30.73
CA ALA A 79 10.63 -8.26 32.11
C ALA A 79 9.83 -9.14 33.09
N ALA A 80 8.55 -9.40 32.80
CA ALA A 80 7.76 -10.39 33.51
C ALA A 80 8.18 -11.86 33.22
N GLY A 81 9.11 -12.10 32.29
CA GLY A 81 9.62 -13.43 31.92
C GLY A 81 8.86 -14.13 30.79
N LEU A 82 8.08 -13.41 29.98
CA LEU A 82 7.42 -13.97 28.80
C LEU A 82 8.45 -14.26 27.70
N VAL A 83 8.42 -15.48 27.17
CA VAL A 83 9.22 -15.91 26.01
C VAL A 83 8.27 -16.54 25.00
N LEU A 84 8.25 -16.00 23.78
CA LEU A 84 7.42 -16.51 22.69
C LEU A 84 8.01 -17.78 22.10
N GLN A 85 7.23 -18.85 22.10
CA GLN A 85 7.60 -20.12 21.49
C GLN A 85 6.98 -20.18 20.09
N LEU A 86 7.80 -20.29 19.04
CA LEU A 86 7.30 -20.20 17.65
C LEU A 86 6.51 -21.43 17.19
N ARG A 87 6.55 -22.53 17.93
CA ARG A 87 5.86 -23.78 17.58
C ARG A 87 5.24 -24.44 18.80
N HIS A 88 4.63 -25.61 18.59
CA HIS A 88 4.03 -26.44 19.64
C HIS A 88 2.94 -25.71 20.43
N GLY A 89 2.13 -24.88 19.77
CA GLY A 89 1.02 -24.16 20.41
C GLY A 89 1.46 -23.19 21.49
N GLY A 90 2.69 -22.66 21.42
CA GLY A 90 3.23 -21.75 22.43
C GLY A 90 3.99 -22.45 23.57
N VAL A 91 4.13 -23.77 23.53
CA VAL A 91 4.91 -24.55 24.51
C VAL A 91 6.38 -24.63 24.10
N ARG A 92 7.27 -24.69 25.10
CA ARG A 92 8.71 -24.81 24.87
C ARG A 92 9.02 -26.05 24.04
N CYS A 93 9.86 -25.87 23.02
CA CYS A 93 10.28 -26.96 22.15
C CYS A 93 11.02 -28.03 22.99
N PRO A 94 10.60 -29.32 22.95
CA PRO A 94 11.27 -30.38 23.70
C PRO A 94 12.72 -30.62 23.26
N ALA A 95 13.02 -30.33 21.99
CA ALA A 95 14.37 -30.40 21.42
C ALA A 95 15.23 -29.17 21.75
N ALA A 96 14.66 -28.10 22.33
CA ALA A 96 15.42 -26.99 22.85
C ALA A 96 15.93 -27.37 24.26
N SER A 97 17.06 -28.08 24.31
CA SER A 97 17.76 -28.37 25.56
C SER A 97 17.94 -27.09 26.38
N ALA A 98 17.80 -27.22 27.70
CA ALA A 98 18.11 -26.15 28.64
C ALA A 98 19.62 -26.14 28.90
N SER A 99 20.37 -25.23 28.29
CA SER A 99 21.61 -24.57 28.78
C SER A 99 22.35 -23.87 27.61
N PRO A 100 23.10 -22.77 27.83
CA PRO A 100 23.47 -21.78 26.83
C PRO A 100 24.83 -22.07 26.17
N PHE A 101 25.06 -21.38 25.06
CA PHE A 101 26.25 -21.44 24.22
C PHE A 101 26.44 -22.78 23.51
N ASP A 102 25.85 -22.91 22.33
CA ASP A 102 26.57 -23.64 21.29
C ASP A 102 26.25 -23.16 19.87
N HIS A 103 27.35 -22.96 19.15
CA HIS A 103 27.51 -22.72 17.71
C HIS A 103 27.48 -21.28 17.18
N LEU A 104 28.69 -20.70 17.26
CA LEU A 104 29.31 -19.91 16.20
C LEU A 104 29.04 -20.51 14.81
N ASP A 105 28.23 -19.82 14.00
CA ASP A 105 28.37 -19.88 12.54
C ASP A 105 29.51 -18.94 12.16
N LEU A 106 30.73 -19.48 12.14
CA LEU A 106 31.83 -18.92 11.34
C LEU A 106 31.58 -19.32 9.89
N GLY A 107 31.26 -18.33 9.07
CA GLY A 107 31.05 -18.48 7.63
C GLY A 107 31.21 -17.14 6.92
N ASP A 108 32.48 -16.80 6.69
CA ASP A 108 33.07 -15.99 5.63
C ASP A 108 32.61 -14.54 5.36
N GLY A 109 33.57 -13.65 5.68
CA GLY A 109 33.94 -12.38 5.05
C GLY A 109 32.95 -11.61 4.17
N GLU A 110 32.75 -10.33 4.50
CA GLU A 110 33.30 -9.23 3.68
C GLU A 110 33.07 -7.85 4.34
N THR A 111 34.20 -7.16 4.51
CA THR A 111 34.50 -5.72 4.51
C THR A 111 33.70 -4.70 5.34
N GLU A 112 34.50 -3.96 6.10
CA GLU A 112 34.26 -2.75 6.89
C GLU A 112 33.61 -1.60 6.11
N GLU A 113 32.71 -0.86 6.77
CA GLU A 113 32.65 0.61 6.62
C GLU A 113 31.99 1.26 7.86
N GLU A 114 32.86 1.93 8.62
CA GLU A 114 32.72 3.19 9.37
C GLU A 114 31.52 3.41 10.32
N ALA A 115 31.82 3.28 11.62
CA ALA A 115 31.07 3.92 12.71
C ALA A 115 31.86 5.15 13.21
N GLU A 116 31.24 6.32 13.10
CA GLU A 116 31.72 7.57 13.69
C GLU A 116 31.85 7.43 15.22
N LYS A 117 33.04 7.76 15.74
CA LYS A 117 33.30 7.89 17.17
C LYS A 117 32.63 9.16 17.69
N GLN A 118 31.75 9.03 18.67
CA GLN A 118 31.44 10.13 19.59
C GLN A 118 31.90 9.77 21.00
N ASP A 119 32.51 10.78 21.59
CA ASP A 119 33.41 10.77 22.73
C ASP A 119 32.70 10.46 24.05
N ALA A 120 33.36 9.66 24.89
CA ALA A 120 32.88 9.28 26.20
C ALA A 120 33.45 10.23 27.26
N THR A 121 32.56 10.95 27.95
CA THR A 121 32.90 11.54 29.26
C THR A 121 31.88 11.04 30.29
N GLU A 122 32.42 10.34 31.29
CA GLU A 122 31.71 9.73 32.40
C GLU A 122 31.12 10.78 33.35
N GLN A 123 29.92 10.53 33.90
CA GLN A 123 29.65 10.54 35.35
C GLN A 123 28.26 9.92 35.66
N PRO A 124 28.04 9.43 36.90
CA PRO A 124 27.25 8.23 37.16
C PRO A 124 25.79 8.54 37.55
N ILE A 125 24.84 7.97 36.81
CA ILE A 125 23.47 7.79 37.30
C ILE A 125 23.11 6.32 37.06
N GLN A 126 23.49 5.50 38.03
CA GLN A 126 23.21 4.07 38.07
C GLN A 126 21.94 3.85 38.91
N ALA A 127 20.78 4.16 38.34
CA ALA A 127 19.47 3.73 38.82
C ALA A 127 18.44 3.89 37.69
N GLU A 128 17.72 2.79 37.39
CA GLU A 128 16.42 2.74 36.69
C GLU A 128 16.37 3.04 35.18
N LEU A 129 16.66 2.02 34.35
CA LEU A 129 16.20 1.94 32.95
C LEU A 129 15.83 0.48 32.60
N ASN A 130 14.82 -0.06 33.30
CA ASN A 130 14.15 -1.33 32.94
C ASN A 130 12.93 -1.12 32.02
N SER A 131 12.73 0.11 31.54
CA SER A 131 11.71 0.49 30.57
C SER A 131 12.39 0.81 29.24
N PHE A 132 12.09 0.03 28.20
CA PHE A 132 12.33 0.35 26.79
C PHE A 132 13.67 1.02 26.44
N SER A 133 14.78 0.49 26.96
CA SER A 133 16.10 0.88 26.46
C SER A 133 16.19 0.50 24.97
N ALA A 134 16.13 1.51 24.10
CA ALA A 134 16.34 1.40 22.66
C ALA A 134 17.77 0.96 22.26
N PHE A 135 18.57 0.55 23.24
CA PHE A 135 19.99 0.25 23.12
C PHE A 135 20.37 -1.18 23.55
N ASP A 136 19.42 -2.09 23.79
CA ASP A 136 19.76 -3.52 23.96
C ASP A 136 20.21 -4.08 22.59
N THR A 137 21.51 -3.93 22.29
CA THR A 137 22.16 -4.41 21.06
C THR A 137 22.35 -5.92 21.05
N ARG A 138 22.06 -6.61 22.17
CA ARG A 138 22.21 -8.05 22.29
C ARG A 138 21.27 -8.78 21.33
N HIS A 139 21.79 -9.82 20.71
CA HIS A 139 20.99 -10.69 19.83
C HIS A 139 20.21 -11.74 20.62
N TYR A 140 20.70 -12.03 21.83
CA TYR A 140 20.17 -13.07 22.70
C TYR A 140 20.05 -12.52 24.12
N ASP A 141 19.05 -12.99 24.85
CA ASP A 141 19.00 -12.80 26.30
C ASP A 141 20.00 -13.73 27.01
N ASP A 142 20.12 -13.56 28.33
CA ASP A 142 21.06 -14.35 29.15
C ASP A 142 20.69 -15.85 29.20
N ALA A 143 19.48 -16.21 28.77
CA ALA A 143 19.01 -17.58 28.62
C ALA A 143 19.19 -18.14 27.19
N GLY A 144 19.79 -17.37 26.27
CA GLY A 144 20.04 -17.76 24.88
C GLY A 144 18.84 -17.66 23.95
N ASN A 145 17.75 -16.99 24.35
CA ASN A 145 16.59 -16.74 23.47
C ASN A 145 16.87 -15.55 22.56
N HIS A 146 16.35 -15.59 21.32
CA HIS A 146 16.51 -14.48 20.38
C HIS A 146 15.76 -13.24 20.87
N LEU A 147 16.42 -12.09 20.89
CA LEU A 147 15.76 -10.80 21.11
C LEU A 147 15.29 -10.24 19.77
N LEU A 148 13.99 -10.03 19.65
CA LEU A 148 13.36 -9.52 18.43
C LEU A 148 12.61 -8.23 18.73
N THR A 149 12.86 -7.20 17.92
CA THR A 149 12.00 -6.00 17.88
C THR A 149 10.75 -6.33 17.08
N VAL A 150 9.60 -6.32 17.71
CA VAL A 150 8.31 -6.58 17.06
C VAL A 150 7.52 -5.28 17.00
N VAL A 151 7.20 -4.84 15.78
CA VAL A 151 6.36 -3.68 15.54
C VAL A 151 4.92 -4.17 15.37
N ASP A 152 4.07 -3.79 16.32
CA ASP A 152 2.65 -4.14 16.38
C ASP A 152 1.78 -2.86 16.38
N ILE A 153 0.49 -3.00 16.11
CA ILE A 153 -0.46 -1.87 16.14
C ILE A 153 -0.51 -1.20 17.51
N SER A 154 -0.25 -1.95 18.57
CA SER A 154 -0.10 -1.43 19.93
C SER A 154 1.20 -0.64 20.11
N GLY A 155 2.28 -0.91 19.39
CA GLY A 155 3.55 -0.23 19.59
C GLY A 155 4.76 -1.07 19.18
N ILE A 156 5.94 -0.65 19.64
CA ILE A 156 7.22 -1.30 19.34
C ILE A 156 7.69 -2.06 20.58
N HIS A 157 7.78 -3.38 20.46
CA HIS A 157 8.06 -4.30 21.55
C HIS A 157 9.42 -4.96 21.38
N ILE A 158 10.16 -5.16 22.47
CA ILE A 158 11.36 -6.02 22.47
C ILE A 158 10.99 -7.33 23.16
N THR A 159 10.93 -8.41 22.39
CA THR A 159 10.42 -9.71 22.86
C THR A 159 11.49 -10.79 22.78
N ALA A 160 11.56 -11.65 23.80
CA ALA A 160 12.36 -12.86 23.77
C ALA A 160 11.60 -13.96 23.00
N ILE A 161 12.25 -14.57 22.02
CA ILE A 161 11.68 -15.58 21.14
C ILE A 161 12.55 -16.83 21.14
N CYS A 162 11.90 -17.98 21.30
CA CYS A 162 12.53 -19.28 21.19
C CYS A 162 12.02 -19.98 19.92
N PRO A 163 12.86 -20.15 18.89
CA PRO A 163 12.51 -20.93 17.72
C PRO A 163 12.39 -22.42 18.08
N CYS A 164 11.62 -23.15 17.28
CA CYS A 164 11.69 -24.60 17.31
C CYS A 164 13.12 -25.04 16.95
N LYS A 165 13.55 -26.18 17.52
CA LYS A 165 14.82 -26.89 17.22
C LYS A 165 14.60 -28.34 16.74
N CYS A 166 13.38 -28.74 16.39
CA CYS A 166 13.08 -30.11 15.95
C CYS A 166 13.69 -30.43 14.57
N PRO A 167 14.05 -31.69 14.29
CA PRO A 167 14.76 -32.08 13.05
C PRO A 167 14.09 -31.70 11.72
N GLN A 168 12.76 -31.55 11.67
CA GLN A 168 11.99 -31.20 10.46
C GLN A 168 11.53 -29.74 10.44
N GLN A 169 12.28 -28.83 11.07
CA GLN A 169 11.83 -27.45 11.21
C GLN A 169 12.00 -26.61 9.95
N SER A 170 11.06 -25.68 9.78
CA SER A 170 11.22 -24.61 8.80
C SER A 170 12.31 -23.63 9.27
N PRO A 171 13.00 -22.92 8.35
CA PRO A 171 13.92 -21.84 8.71
C PRO A 171 13.26 -20.80 9.62
N PHE A 172 14.05 -20.09 10.44
CA PHE A 172 13.55 -19.12 11.43
C PHE A 172 12.54 -18.11 10.83
N ARG A 173 12.85 -17.53 9.67
CA ARG A 173 11.93 -16.62 8.93
C ARG A 173 10.55 -17.24 8.65
N ALA A 174 10.49 -18.52 8.34
CA ALA A 174 9.25 -19.22 8.00
C ALA A 174 8.46 -19.56 9.27
N GLN A 175 9.15 -19.84 10.38
CA GLN A 175 8.51 -19.99 11.69
C GLN A 175 7.87 -18.67 12.16
N LEU A 176 8.53 -17.52 11.94
CA LEU A 176 7.93 -16.21 12.21
C LEU A 176 6.66 -15.97 11.38
N LEU A 177 6.71 -16.23 10.06
CA LEU A 177 5.55 -16.08 9.19
C LEU A 177 4.37 -16.99 9.62
N GLN A 178 4.65 -18.20 10.09
CA GLN A 178 3.63 -19.15 10.56
C GLN A 178 2.84 -18.63 11.77
N ILE A 179 3.42 -17.74 12.58
CA ILE A 179 2.76 -17.15 13.75
C ILE A 179 2.30 -15.71 13.52
N GLY A 180 2.28 -15.24 12.25
CA GLY A 180 1.79 -13.90 11.91
C GLY A 180 2.82 -12.77 12.08
N LEU A 181 4.11 -13.10 12.12
CA LEU A 181 5.21 -12.12 12.17
C LEU A 181 5.95 -12.07 10.83
N TYR A 182 5.90 -10.93 10.17
CA TYR A 182 6.62 -10.68 8.92
C TYR A 182 8.05 -10.22 9.20
N PRO A 183 9.09 -10.98 8.85
CA PRO A 183 10.46 -10.62 9.15
C PRO A 183 10.94 -9.47 8.24
N ALA A 184 11.62 -8.48 8.84
CA ALA A 184 12.16 -7.35 8.08
C ALA A 184 13.32 -7.74 7.17
N THR A 185 14.05 -8.82 7.49
CA THR A 185 15.19 -9.36 6.72
C THR A 185 15.11 -10.88 6.60
N GLN A 186 15.79 -11.47 5.62
CA GLN A 186 15.56 -12.85 5.19
C GLN A 186 16.49 -13.87 5.87
N LYS A 187 17.73 -13.50 6.15
CA LYS A 187 18.75 -14.42 6.69
C LYS A 187 18.70 -14.50 8.22
N SER A 188 18.87 -13.36 8.89
CA SER A 188 18.88 -13.25 10.35
C SER A 188 17.98 -12.08 10.79
N PRO A 189 16.66 -12.30 10.90
CA PRO A 189 15.72 -11.25 11.29
C PRO A 189 15.89 -10.85 12.75
N ARG A 190 16.08 -9.54 12.96
CA ARG A 190 16.05 -8.87 14.28
C ARG A 190 14.83 -7.99 14.50
N THR A 191 14.11 -7.70 13.43
CA THR A 191 12.88 -6.95 13.44
C THR A 191 11.81 -7.76 12.72
N ALA A 192 10.62 -7.82 13.28
CA ALA A 192 9.44 -8.32 12.58
C ALA A 192 8.25 -7.40 12.81
N PHE A 193 7.26 -7.52 11.95
CA PHE A 193 6.05 -6.71 11.96
C PHE A 193 4.86 -7.64 12.02
N THR A 194 3.87 -7.34 12.85
CA THR A 194 2.66 -8.17 12.90
C THR A 194 1.88 -8.04 11.59
N PHE A 195 1.26 -9.12 11.13
CA PHE A 195 0.40 -9.06 9.94
C PHE A 195 -0.75 -8.06 10.14
N GLN A 196 -1.26 -7.96 11.38
CA GLN A 196 -2.29 -6.99 11.76
C GLN A 196 -1.82 -5.54 11.56
N LEU A 197 -0.60 -5.20 11.96
CA LEU A 197 -0.05 -3.87 11.74
C LEU A 197 0.09 -3.56 10.25
N LEU A 198 0.63 -4.50 9.46
CA LEU A 198 0.81 -4.29 8.02
C LEU A 198 -0.52 -4.04 7.30
N GLU A 199 -1.56 -4.83 7.64
CA GLU A 199 -2.88 -4.64 7.04
C GLU A 199 -3.57 -3.36 7.56
N SER A 200 -3.45 -3.06 8.85
CA SER A 200 -3.96 -1.81 9.41
C SER A 200 -3.33 -0.58 8.76
N PHE A 201 -2.00 -0.60 8.55
CA PHE A 201 -1.31 0.48 7.86
C PHE A 201 -1.82 0.63 6.42
N ARG A 202 -1.95 -0.48 5.67
CA ARG A 202 -2.47 -0.45 4.30
C ARG A 202 -3.88 0.15 4.26
N LEU A 203 -4.78 -0.30 5.13
CA LEU A 203 -6.16 0.20 5.19
C LEU A 203 -6.25 1.67 5.63
N MET A 204 -5.46 2.09 6.63
CA MET A 204 -5.38 3.51 7.03
C MET A 204 -4.84 4.39 5.90
N ASN A 205 -3.92 3.88 5.08
CA ASN A 205 -3.45 4.60 3.90
C ASN A 205 -4.55 4.69 2.83
N LEU A 206 -5.27 3.61 2.54
CA LEU A 206 -6.32 3.59 1.52
C LEU A 206 -7.55 4.43 1.90
N GLN A 207 -8.05 4.27 3.13
CA GLN A 207 -9.27 4.92 3.60
C GLN A 207 -9.03 6.33 4.14
N CYS A 208 -8.01 6.49 4.98
CA CYS A 208 -7.78 7.75 5.72
C CYS A 208 -6.59 8.56 5.17
N LYS A 209 -5.99 8.11 4.06
CA LYS A 209 -4.84 8.75 3.39
C LYS A 209 -3.64 8.97 4.32
N VAL A 210 -3.54 8.16 5.37
CA VAL A 210 -2.46 8.26 6.36
C VAL A 210 -1.13 7.96 5.69
N THR A 211 -0.19 8.90 5.78
CA THR A 211 1.17 8.72 5.27
C THR A 211 1.97 7.79 6.18
N ALA A 212 2.95 7.08 5.62
CA ALA A 212 3.82 6.19 6.40
C ALA A 212 4.47 6.91 7.60
N MET A 213 4.90 8.16 7.42
CA MET A 213 5.52 8.96 8.47
C MET A 213 4.52 9.28 9.60
N SER A 214 3.27 9.63 9.25
CA SER A 214 2.24 9.92 10.25
C SER A 214 1.86 8.66 11.04
N PHE A 215 1.73 7.53 10.34
CA PHE A 215 1.51 6.22 10.98
C PHE A 215 2.69 5.86 11.91
N TYR A 216 3.93 6.07 11.48
CA TYR A 216 5.09 5.78 12.32
C TYR A 216 5.18 6.70 13.55
N LYS A 217 4.85 7.99 13.41
CA LYS A 217 4.73 8.91 14.55
C LYS A 217 3.64 8.47 15.54
N TYR A 218 2.53 7.94 15.04
CA TYR A 218 1.51 7.32 15.89
C TYR A 218 2.09 6.14 16.67
N LEU A 219 2.76 5.18 16.01
CA LEU A 219 3.38 4.03 16.69
C LEU A 219 4.35 4.44 17.79
N ARG A 220 5.18 5.48 17.53
CA ARG A 220 6.10 6.01 18.54
C ARG A 220 5.37 6.51 19.79
N ARG A 221 4.25 7.23 19.62
CA ARG A 221 3.46 7.78 20.73
C ARG A 221 2.70 6.72 21.51
N VAL A 222 2.21 5.67 20.85
CA VAL A 222 1.54 4.57 21.57
C VAL A 222 2.56 3.73 22.32
N THR A 223 3.78 3.57 21.77
CA THR A 223 4.87 2.87 22.46
C THR A 223 5.35 3.62 23.71
N ASP A 224 5.62 4.92 23.57
CA ASP A 224 6.02 5.79 24.67
C ASP A 224 5.42 7.19 24.47
N PRO A 225 4.38 7.55 25.22
CA PRO A 225 3.75 8.87 25.08
C PRO A 225 4.59 10.00 25.69
N ILE A 226 5.52 9.70 26.62
CA ILE A 226 6.35 10.68 27.32
C ILE A 226 7.58 11.03 26.49
N LEU A 227 8.27 10.01 25.98
CA LEU A 227 9.48 10.15 25.16
C LEU A 227 9.37 9.39 23.81
N PRO A 228 8.44 9.77 22.90
CA PRO A 228 8.25 9.06 21.62
C PRO A 228 9.53 8.93 20.78
N HIS A 229 10.44 9.90 20.89
CA HIS A 229 11.70 9.91 20.13
C HIS A 229 12.74 8.91 20.65
N ALA A 230 12.60 8.43 21.89
CA ALA A 230 13.47 7.39 22.45
C ALA A 230 13.13 6.01 21.89
N THR A 231 11.97 5.83 21.24
CA THR A 231 11.56 4.54 20.68
C THR A 231 12.44 4.12 19.47
N PRO A 232 12.73 2.82 19.28
CA PRO A 232 13.52 2.35 18.16
C PRO A 232 12.97 2.83 16.80
N ASP A 233 13.85 3.35 15.93
CA ASP A 233 13.47 3.75 14.58
C ASP A 233 13.56 2.58 13.59
N ARG A 234 12.40 2.13 13.11
CA ARG A 234 12.17 1.06 12.14
C ARG A 234 11.35 1.56 10.95
N TYR A 235 11.34 2.87 10.70
CA TYR A 235 10.56 3.50 9.65
C TYR A 235 10.96 3.00 8.25
N LYS A 236 12.27 2.88 7.99
CA LYS A 236 12.78 2.39 6.69
C LYS A 236 12.35 0.95 6.43
N GLU A 237 12.38 0.11 7.47
CA GLU A 237 11.92 -1.26 7.41
C GLU A 237 10.42 -1.32 7.13
N LEU A 238 9.59 -0.49 7.78
CA LEU A 238 8.16 -0.38 7.50
C LEU A 238 7.89 -0.03 6.03
N LEU A 239 8.61 0.94 5.47
CA LEU A 239 8.48 1.30 4.05
C LEU A 239 8.74 0.09 3.16
N ARG A 240 9.86 -0.61 3.37
CA ARG A 240 10.24 -1.78 2.55
C ARG A 240 9.25 -2.92 2.64
N ILE A 241 8.87 -3.33 3.85
CA ILE A 241 7.99 -4.50 4.03
C ILE A 241 6.56 -4.20 3.61
N SER A 242 6.08 -2.95 3.74
CA SER A 242 4.72 -2.60 3.34
C SER A 242 4.52 -2.78 1.83
N ARG A 243 5.58 -2.55 1.04
CA ARG A 243 5.62 -2.84 -0.40
C ARG A 243 5.52 -4.34 -0.67
N GLN A 244 6.34 -5.13 0.00
CA GLN A 244 6.31 -6.59 -0.11
C GLN A 244 4.97 -7.18 0.31
N TRP A 245 4.41 -6.68 1.41
CA TRP A 245 3.10 -7.09 1.92
C TRP A 245 2.01 -6.86 0.90
N ARG A 246 1.89 -5.63 0.37
CA ARG A 246 0.94 -5.29 -0.71
C ARG A 246 1.05 -6.24 -1.90
N TYR A 247 2.27 -6.46 -2.38
CA TYR A 247 2.51 -7.35 -3.51
C TYR A 247 2.07 -8.80 -3.22
N LEU A 248 2.42 -9.34 -2.05
CA LEU A 248 2.02 -10.69 -1.65
C LEU A 248 0.52 -10.83 -1.46
N GLN A 249 -0.14 -9.84 -0.83
CA GLN A 249 -1.60 -9.82 -0.70
C GLN A 249 -2.28 -9.79 -2.07
N ASN A 250 -1.79 -8.99 -3.01
CA ASN A 250 -2.32 -9.00 -4.38
C ASN A 250 -2.14 -10.37 -5.03
N LYS A 251 -0.97 -11.00 -4.92
CA LYS A 251 -0.78 -12.36 -5.46
C LYS A 251 -1.70 -13.41 -4.83
N LEU A 252 -2.04 -13.27 -3.54
CA LEU A 252 -3.00 -14.15 -2.87
C LEU A 252 -4.40 -13.92 -3.43
N VAL A 253 -4.86 -12.67 -3.47
CA VAL A 253 -6.22 -12.29 -3.92
C VAL A 253 -6.47 -12.67 -5.38
N PHE A 254 -5.49 -12.48 -6.26
CA PHE A 254 -5.58 -12.83 -7.68
C PHE A 254 -5.22 -14.30 -7.97
N GLY A 255 -5.03 -15.14 -6.95
CA GLY A 255 -4.86 -16.60 -7.12
C GLY A 255 -3.47 -17.06 -7.58
N PHE A 256 -2.49 -16.16 -7.74
CA PHE A 256 -1.13 -16.48 -8.16
C PHE A 256 -0.29 -17.20 -7.08
N ALA A 257 -0.78 -17.29 -5.85
CA ALA A 257 -0.10 -18.01 -4.77
C ALA A 257 -0.15 -19.55 -4.93
N HIS A 258 -1.14 -20.08 -5.65
CA HIS A 258 -1.37 -21.53 -5.74
C HIS A 258 -0.51 -22.25 -6.79
N ASN A 259 0.09 -21.52 -7.74
CA ASN A 259 0.94 -22.10 -8.77
C ASN A 259 2.12 -21.18 -9.12
N SER A 260 3.28 -21.46 -8.54
CA SER A 260 4.51 -20.68 -8.74
C SER A 260 5.06 -20.71 -10.17
N ARG A 261 4.55 -21.58 -11.05
CA ARG A 261 4.96 -21.65 -12.45
C ARG A 261 4.25 -20.61 -13.32
N VAL A 262 3.10 -20.10 -12.89
CA VAL A 262 2.36 -19.09 -13.63
C VAL A 262 3.03 -17.73 -13.40
N LYS A 263 3.56 -17.15 -14.47
CA LYS A 263 4.10 -15.79 -14.44
C LYS A 263 2.95 -14.80 -14.45
N VAL A 264 3.03 -13.81 -13.57
CA VAL A 264 2.15 -12.64 -13.57
C VAL A 264 2.48 -11.79 -14.80
N LYS A 265 1.48 -11.48 -15.62
CA LYS A 265 1.58 -10.65 -16.81
C LYS A 265 1.14 -9.21 -16.53
N ASP A 266 1.30 -8.34 -17.53
CA ASP A 266 0.86 -6.95 -17.48
C ASP A 266 -0.64 -6.85 -17.19
N GLY A 267 -1.02 -6.10 -16.16
CA GLY A 267 -2.39 -5.94 -15.71
C GLY A 267 -3.03 -7.11 -14.95
N ASP A 268 -2.33 -8.23 -14.72
CA ASP A 268 -2.91 -9.42 -14.05
C ASP A 268 -3.26 -9.21 -12.57
N LEU A 269 -2.67 -8.21 -11.90
CA LEU A 269 -2.94 -7.84 -10.51
C LEU A 269 -3.84 -6.60 -10.40
N ALA A 270 -4.70 -6.37 -11.39
CA ALA A 270 -5.63 -5.25 -11.44
C ALA A 270 -7.03 -5.71 -11.86
N TYR A 271 -8.05 -5.22 -11.15
CA TYR A 271 -9.44 -5.45 -11.54
C TYR A 271 -9.81 -4.57 -12.74
N PHE A 272 -10.44 -5.17 -13.74
CA PHE A 272 -11.18 -4.43 -14.77
C PHE A 272 -12.65 -4.24 -14.36
N CYS A 273 -13.38 -3.38 -15.09
CA CYS A 273 -14.79 -3.14 -14.85
C CYS A 273 -15.63 -4.42 -15.06
N PRO A 274 -16.33 -4.94 -14.03
CA PRO A 274 -17.07 -6.21 -14.15
C PRO A 274 -18.35 -6.09 -14.99
N ALA A 275 -18.91 -4.89 -15.13
CA ALA A 275 -20.09 -4.64 -15.96
C ALA A 275 -19.76 -4.34 -17.44
N CYS A 276 -18.50 -4.06 -17.77
CA CYS A 276 -18.11 -3.91 -19.17
C CYS A 276 -18.15 -5.26 -19.89
N PRO A 277 -18.55 -5.32 -21.17
CA PRO A 277 -18.52 -6.54 -21.98
C PRO A 277 -17.13 -7.20 -22.01
N GLN A 278 -17.02 -8.45 -21.60
CA GLN A 278 -15.79 -9.24 -21.51
C GLN A 278 -16.01 -10.65 -22.07
N PRO A 279 -15.51 -10.91 -23.30
CA PRO A 279 -15.56 -12.25 -23.90
C PRO A 279 -14.94 -13.30 -22.97
N GLY A 280 -15.63 -14.43 -22.79
CA GLY A 280 -15.19 -15.52 -21.90
C GLY A 280 -15.35 -15.26 -20.40
N VAL A 281 -15.89 -14.10 -20.00
CA VAL A 281 -16.13 -13.76 -18.58
C VAL A 281 -17.61 -13.52 -18.32
N ASN A 282 -18.22 -12.55 -19.01
CA ASN A 282 -19.60 -12.12 -18.76
C ASN A 282 -20.44 -11.96 -20.05
N LEU A 283 -19.93 -12.43 -21.19
CA LEU A 283 -20.67 -12.54 -22.44
C LEU A 283 -21.02 -13.99 -22.72
N SER A 284 -22.22 -14.22 -23.27
CA SER A 284 -22.63 -15.54 -23.78
C SER A 284 -21.77 -15.95 -24.97
N GLU A 285 -21.64 -17.24 -25.29
CA GLU A 285 -20.77 -17.71 -26.37
C GLU A 285 -21.21 -17.23 -27.77
N ASP A 286 -22.52 -17.03 -27.96
CA ASP A 286 -23.17 -16.59 -29.20
C ASP A 286 -23.15 -15.07 -29.39
N TRP A 287 -22.49 -14.31 -28.52
CA TRP A 287 -22.48 -12.84 -28.58
C TRP A 287 -21.97 -12.26 -29.91
N ILE A 288 -21.14 -13.01 -30.65
CA ILE A 288 -20.58 -12.63 -31.95
C ILE A 288 -21.64 -12.69 -33.06
N GLU A 289 -22.70 -13.47 -32.88
CA GLU A 289 -23.76 -13.66 -33.89
C GLU A 289 -24.73 -12.47 -33.98
N ASP A 290 -24.83 -11.64 -32.93
CA ASP A 290 -25.66 -10.42 -32.92
C ASP A 290 -24.95 -9.24 -33.64
N LEU A 291 -24.77 -9.39 -34.95
CA LEU A 291 -24.15 -8.39 -35.84
C LEU A 291 -24.90 -7.05 -35.84
N ARG A 292 -26.20 -7.01 -35.51
CA ARG A 292 -26.99 -5.77 -35.43
C ARG A 292 -26.86 -5.07 -34.06
N GLY A 293 -26.40 -5.79 -33.04
CA GLY A 293 -26.24 -5.32 -31.67
C GLY A 293 -24.82 -4.93 -31.27
N ALA A 294 -23.89 -4.72 -32.21
CA ALA A 294 -22.47 -4.44 -31.92
C ALA A 294 -22.22 -3.35 -30.86
N TRP A 295 -23.13 -2.38 -30.73
CA TRP A 295 -23.06 -1.34 -29.69
C TRP A 295 -23.28 -1.86 -28.26
N LYS A 296 -24.04 -2.96 -28.07
CA LYS A 296 -24.26 -3.62 -26.77
C LYS A 296 -22.96 -4.19 -26.21
N TYR A 297 -22.09 -4.65 -27.10
CA TYR A 297 -20.80 -5.25 -26.78
C TYR A 297 -19.66 -4.24 -26.85
N SER A 298 -19.95 -2.94 -26.99
CA SER A 298 -18.91 -1.92 -27.04
C SER A 298 -18.40 -1.56 -25.65
N ARG A 299 -17.08 -1.36 -25.52
CA ARG A 299 -16.50 -0.70 -24.34
C ARG A 299 -16.36 0.79 -24.61
N SER A 300 -16.81 1.60 -23.65
CA SER A 300 -16.60 3.04 -23.66
C SER A 300 -15.46 3.40 -22.72
N PHE A 301 -14.46 4.10 -23.23
CA PHE A 301 -13.29 4.58 -22.52
C PHE A 301 -13.30 6.09 -22.46
N VAL A 302 -12.81 6.63 -21.35
CA VAL A 302 -12.40 8.02 -21.20
C VAL A 302 -10.89 8.06 -21.00
N MET A 303 -10.23 9.08 -21.53
CA MET A 303 -8.79 9.32 -21.39
C MET A 303 -8.58 10.73 -20.88
N ASP A 304 -7.69 10.89 -19.91
CA ASP A 304 -7.37 12.20 -19.33
C ASP A 304 -6.03 12.16 -18.57
N GLY A 305 -5.45 13.34 -18.35
CA GLY A 305 -4.20 13.58 -17.65
C GLY A 305 -4.35 14.26 -16.29
N ASN A 306 -3.75 13.67 -15.26
CA ASN A 306 -3.67 14.25 -13.92
C ASN A 306 -2.29 14.88 -13.66
N PHE A 307 -2.27 16.21 -13.61
CA PHE A 307 -1.06 17.02 -13.36
C PHE A 307 -0.74 17.22 -11.87
N SER A 308 -1.65 16.87 -10.96
CA SER A 308 -1.35 16.88 -9.51
C SER A 308 -0.44 15.71 -9.11
N ALA A 309 -0.43 14.62 -9.88
CA ALA A 309 0.36 13.42 -9.66
C ALA A 309 1.83 13.57 -10.08
N GLU A 310 2.47 14.70 -9.73
CA GLU A 310 3.88 14.94 -10.02
C GLU A 310 4.81 13.96 -9.29
N HIS A 311 6.00 13.76 -9.85
CA HIS A 311 7.06 12.96 -9.24
C HIS A 311 8.38 13.70 -9.29
N MET A 312 9.00 13.88 -8.12
CA MET A 312 10.29 14.56 -8.00
C MET A 312 11.42 13.68 -8.53
N LYS A 313 12.35 14.31 -9.24
CA LYS A 313 13.58 13.64 -9.65
C LYS A 313 14.46 13.42 -8.43
N LEU A 314 14.69 12.15 -8.08
CA LEU A 314 15.58 11.78 -6.99
C LEU A 314 17.03 11.72 -7.49
N LYS A 315 17.99 11.96 -6.58
CA LYS A 315 19.43 11.86 -6.90
C LYS A 315 19.82 10.42 -7.24
N ASN A 316 19.32 9.45 -6.47
CA ASN A 316 19.57 8.01 -6.64
C ASN A 316 18.22 7.29 -6.62
N ASP A 317 17.74 6.82 -7.78
CA ASP A 317 16.50 6.05 -7.92
C ASP A 317 16.81 4.68 -8.53
N ASN A 318 17.42 3.82 -7.70
CA ASN A 318 17.81 2.46 -8.08
C ASN A 318 16.89 1.41 -7.43
N ASP A 319 15.65 1.81 -7.11
CA ASP A 319 14.70 0.94 -6.45
C ASP A 319 14.10 -0.08 -7.43
N PHE A 320 13.70 -1.24 -6.92
CA PHE A 320 13.16 -2.33 -7.72
C PHE A 320 11.63 -2.29 -7.72
N ASP A 321 11.00 -2.30 -8.89
CA ASP A 321 9.54 -2.40 -9.03
C ASP A 321 9.06 -3.84 -8.88
N LEU A 322 8.27 -4.10 -7.84
CA LEU A 322 7.73 -5.44 -7.56
C LEU A 322 6.61 -5.84 -8.53
N THR A 323 5.91 -4.86 -9.11
CA THR A 323 4.75 -5.09 -9.98
C THR A 323 5.14 -5.24 -11.44
N GLY A 324 6.15 -4.49 -11.90
CA GLY A 324 6.71 -4.63 -13.25
C GLY A 324 5.69 -4.42 -14.38
N GLY A 325 4.63 -3.64 -14.13
CA GLY A 325 3.50 -3.46 -15.06
C GLY A 325 2.29 -4.38 -14.82
N SER A 326 2.32 -5.23 -13.80
CA SER A 326 1.20 -6.12 -13.48
C SER A 326 -0.04 -5.41 -12.91
N GLY A 327 0.04 -4.10 -12.64
CA GLY A 327 -1.04 -3.29 -12.05
C GLY A 327 -1.77 -2.42 -13.09
N TYR A 328 -2.12 -1.20 -12.69
CA TYR A 328 -2.71 -0.19 -13.59
C TYR A 328 -1.65 0.58 -14.38
N PHE A 329 -0.47 0.81 -13.81
CA PHE A 329 0.69 1.34 -14.54
C PHE A 329 1.19 0.35 -15.58
N THR A 330 1.53 0.86 -16.77
CA THR A 330 2.22 0.06 -17.80
C THR A 330 3.63 -0.33 -17.36
N ALA A 331 4.14 -1.43 -17.90
CA ALA A 331 5.54 -1.80 -17.81
C ALA A 331 6.45 -0.67 -18.36
N LEU A 332 7.37 -0.18 -17.50
CA LEU A 332 8.23 0.96 -17.81
C LEU A 332 9.20 0.73 -19.00
N PRO A 333 9.87 -0.43 -19.15
CA PRO A 333 10.85 -0.61 -20.22
C PRO A 333 10.24 -0.49 -21.62
N ARG A 334 9.05 -1.09 -21.83
CA ARG A 334 8.34 -1.04 -23.11
C ARG A 334 7.86 0.37 -23.43
N TYR A 335 7.33 1.06 -22.42
CA TYR A 335 6.88 2.44 -22.56
C TYR A 335 8.04 3.40 -22.87
N GLN A 336 9.18 3.29 -22.16
CA GLN A 336 10.37 4.08 -22.45
C GLN A 336 10.90 3.86 -23.86
N ALA A 337 10.91 2.61 -24.34
CA ALA A 337 11.34 2.29 -25.69
C ALA A 337 10.43 2.92 -26.76
N HIS A 338 9.11 2.99 -26.50
CA HIS A 338 8.19 3.74 -27.35
C HIS A 338 8.50 5.24 -27.37
N LEU A 339 8.70 5.84 -26.19
CA LEU A 339 8.99 7.28 -26.07
C LEU A 339 10.29 7.70 -26.76
N GLN A 340 11.27 6.80 -26.89
CA GLN A 340 12.54 7.08 -27.58
C GLN A 340 12.41 7.18 -29.10
N ILE A 341 11.43 6.50 -29.69
CA ILE A 341 11.24 6.47 -31.15
C ILE A 341 10.09 7.36 -31.64
N ALA A 342 9.23 7.83 -30.73
CA ALA A 342 8.05 8.61 -31.08
C ALA A 342 8.42 10.03 -31.56
N ASP A 343 7.72 10.51 -32.60
CA ASP A 343 7.79 11.92 -33.02
C ASP A 343 6.96 12.78 -32.06
N ASP A 344 7.57 13.83 -31.53
CA ASP A 344 7.03 14.64 -30.44
C ASP A 344 6.42 15.97 -30.92
N LYS A 345 6.12 16.06 -32.22
CA LYS A 345 5.48 17.24 -32.79
C LYS A 345 4.00 17.29 -32.40
N GLN A 346 3.67 18.17 -31.48
CA GLN A 346 2.27 18.51 -31.20
C GLN A 346 1.69 19.36 -32.34
N PRO A 347 0.61 18.91 -33.00
CA PRO A 347 -0.08 19.71 -33.99
C PRO A 347 -0.70 20.96 -33.33
N LYS A 348 -0.74 22.08 -34.06
CA LYS A 348 -1.38 23.30 -33.55
C LYS A 348 -2.89 23.07 -33.41
N SER A 349 -3.42 23.43 -32.25
CA SER A 349 -4.87 23.39 -32.02
C SER A 349 -5.61 24.29 -33.01
N THR A 350 -6.67 23.74 -33.58
CA THR A 350 -7.59 24.42 -34.50
C THR A 350 -8.87 24.89 -33.80
N CYS A 351 -9.03 24.60 -32.50
CA CYS A 351 -10.24 24.90 -31.71
C CYS A 351 -10.06 26.13 -30.81
N HIS A 352 -11.17 26.77 -30.42
CA HIS A 352 -11.20 28.12 -29.87
C HIS A 352 -10.51 28.30 -28.50
N GLU A 353 -10.63 27.35 -27.56
CA GLU A 353 -10.20 27.55 -26.16
C GLU A 353 -8.99 26.72 -25.67
N HIS A 354 -8.39 25.88 -26.53
CA HIS A 354 -7.24 25.05 -26.14
C HIS A 354 -5.90 25.81 -26.03
N LYS A 355 -5.93 27.13 -25.79
CA LYS A 355 -4.72 27.94 -25.60
C LYS A 355 -4.11 27.78 -24.20
N ALA A 356 -4.89 27.37 -23.19
CA ALA A 356 -4.42 27.19 -21.82
C ALA A 356 -3.49 25.97 -21.63
N VAL A 357 -3.68 24.90 -22.41
CA VAL A 357 -2.89 23.66 -22.33
C VAL A 357 -1.43 23.89 -22.80
N ASN A 358 -1.22 24.81 -23.75
CA ASN A 358 0.08 25.02 -24.37
C ASN A 358 1.17 25.63 -23.46
N GLN A 359 0.81 26.24 -22.32
CA GLN A 359 1.79 26.81 -21.38
C GLN A 359 2.28 25.81 -20.30
N VAL A 360 1.65 24.63 -20.18
CA VAL A 360 1.97 23.63 -19.15
C VAL A 360 3.06 22.65 -19.60
N HIS A 361 3.46 22.66 -20.88
CA HIS A 361 4.46 21.74 -21.46
C HIS A 361 5.93 22.13 -21.22
N ALA A 362 6.22 23.02 -20.27
CA ALA A 362 7.60 23.35 -19.94
C ALA A 362 8.24 22.18 -19.17
N THR A 363 9.37 21.68 -19.68
CA THR A 363 10.19 20.70 -18.96
C THR A 363 10.59 21.24 -17.60
N GLN A 364 10.05 20.67 -16.53
CA GLN A 364 10.43 21.01 -15.18
C GLN A 364 11.63 20.15 -14.76
N LYS A 365 12.83 20.72 -14.77
CA LYS A 365 14.10 19.99 -14.53
C LYS A 365 14.15 19.22 -13.20
N HIS A 366 13.33 19.60 -12.23
CA HIS A 366 13.27 19.00 -10.90
C HIS A 366 12.28 17.81 -10.80
N LEU A 367 11.47 17.57 -11.84
CA LEU A 367 10.51 16.48 -11.89
C LEU A 367 11.01 15.34 -12.80
N ALA A 368 10.77 14.11 -12.36
CA ALA A 368 10.90 12.91 -13.19
C ALA A 368 9.61 12.63 -13.98
N ALA A 369 8.45 12.99 -13.41
CA ALA A 369 7.16 13.02 -14.10
C ALA A 369 6.36 14.27 -13.73
N THR A 370 5.74 14.92 -14.72
CA THR A 370 4.89 16.12 -14.52
C THR A 370 3.42 15.79 -14.24
N GLY A 371 3.09 14.51 -14.14
CA GLY A 371 1.73 14.01 -14.02
C GLY A 371 1.63 12.59 -14.56
N ILE A 372 0.40 12.08 -14.61
CA ILE A 372 0.07 10.76 -15.17
C ILE A 372 -1.10 10.87 -16.13
N GLY A 373 -1.13 10.03 -17.15
CA GLY A 373 -2.30 9.81 -18.00
C GLY A 373 -2.92 8.46 -17.68
N ALA A 374 -4.24 8.36 -17.74
CA ALA A 374 -4.92 7.07 -17.59
C ALA A 374 -6.10 6.92 -18.54
N ILE A 375 -6.55 5.68 -18.63
CA ILE A 375 -7.81 5.32 -19.27
C ILE A 375 -8.71 4.68 -18.22
N ALA A 376 -9.99 5.06 -18.24
CA ALA A 376 -11.01 4.44 -17.42
C ALA A 376 -12.23 4.06 -18.26
N CYS A 377 -13.04 3.13 -17.74
CA CYS A 377 -14.38 2.88 -18.25
C CYS A 377 -15.23 4.15 -18.07
N ALA A 378 -15.74 4.69 -19.18
CA ALA A 378 -16.54 5.91 -19.16
C ALA A 378 -17.90 5.74 -18.46
N ARG A 379 -18.40 4.50 -18.33
CA ARG A 379 -19.71 4.22 -17.71
C ARG A 379 -19.66 4.04 -16.20
N HIS A 380 -18.64 3.32 -15.72
CA HIS A 380 -18.58 2.88 -14.33
C HIS A 380 -17.34 3.41 -13.60
N GLY A 381 -16.49 4.23 -14.23
CA GLY A 381 -15.33 4.85 -13.60
C GLY A 381 -14.27 3.88 -13.08
N CYS A 382 -14.13 2.70 -13.71
CA CYS A 382 -13.07 1.75 -13.35
C CYS A 382 -11.83 2.02 -14.21
N PHE A 383 -10.67 2.19 -13.58
CA PHE A 383 -9.39 2.28 -14.28
C PHE A 383 -9.15 1.03 -15.14
N VAL A 384 -8.56 1.20 -16.31
CA VAL A 384 -8.18 0.08 -17.18
C VAL A 384 -6.79 -0.42 -16.78
N PRO A 385 -6.62 -1.72 -16.49
CA PRO A 385 -5.31 -2.30 -16.16
C PRO A 385 -4.24 -1.94 -17.19
N ASP A 386 -3.00 -1.72 -16.76
CA ASP A 386 -1.85 -1.53 -17.66
C ASP A 386 -2.06 -0.42 -18.74
N THR A 387 -2.69 0.69 -18.34
CA THR A 387 -2.90 1.88 -19.20
C THR A 387 -2.39 3.18 -18.60
N VAL A 388 -2.02 3.19 -17.31
CA VAL A 388 -1.52 4.41 -16.65
C VAL A 388 -0.07 4.65 -17.05
N VAL A 389 0.21 5.87 -17.47
CA VAL A 389 1.51 6.29 -18.00
C VAL A 389 2.01 7.55 -17.31
N ASP A 390 3.31 7.63 -17.03
CA ASP A 390 3.92 8.86 -16.53
C ASP A 390 4.17 9.86 -17.67
N PHE A 391 3.96 11.15 -17.40
CA PHE A 391 4.25 12.26 -18.32
C PHE A 391 5.66 12.80 -18.11
N GLN A 392 6.49 12.84 -19.15
CA GLN A 392 7.88 13.33 -19.04
C GLN A 392 7.97 14.85 -19.14
N LYS A 393 7.03 15.50 -19.84
CA LYS A 393 7.00 16.95 -20.04
C LYS A 393 5.60 17.43 -20.43
N GLY A 394 4.72 17.42 -19.45
CA GLY A 394 3.28 17.57 -19.64
C GLY A 394 2.68 16.38 -20.39
N GLU A 395 1.36 16.43 -20.58
CA GLU A 395 0.66 15.47 -21.40
C GLU A 395 1.04 15.64 -22.87
N ARG A 396 1.39 14.55 -23.54
CA ARG A 396 1.68 14.53 -24.97
C ARG A 396 0.86 13.43 -25.60
N GLN A 397 0.47 13.65 -26.86
CA GLN A 397 -0.23 12.62 -27.64
C GLN A 397 0.50 11.28 -27.62
N VAL A 398 1.84 11.24 -27.70
CA VAL A 398 2.62 10.00 -27.63
C VAL A 398 2.40 9.20 -26.33
N ASN A 399 2.13 9.90 -25.22
CA ASN A 399 1.83 9.26 -23.94
C ASN A 399 0.45 8.58 -24.02
N MET A 400 -0.55 9.31 -24.55
CA MET A 400 -1.93 8.84 -24.66
C MET A 400 -2.13 7.82 -25.79
N ASP A 401 -1.34 7.87 -26.87
CA ASP A 401 -1.27 6.86 -27.93
C ASP A 401 -0.94 5.50 -27.35
N TYR A 402 0.10 5.46 -26.51
CA TYR A 402 0.55 4.26 -25.84
C TYR A 402 -0.53 3.72 -24.91
N ALA A 403 -1.06 4.55 -24.01
CA ALA A 403 -2.14 4.18 -23.10
C ALA A 403 -3.36 3.60 -23.86
N LEU A 404 -3.79 4.27 -24.95
CA LEU A 404 -4.93 3.85 -25.74
C LEU A 404 -4.69 2.53 -26.45
N CYS A 405 -3.52 2.33 -27.04
CA CYS A 405 -3.18 1.06 -27.67
C CYS A 405 -3.17 -0.09 -26.65
N ARG A 406 -2.73 0.15 -25.40
CA ARG A 406 -2.85 -0.85 -24.33
C ARG A 406 -4.30 -1.16 -24.00
N ALA A 407 -5.17 -0.16 -23.91
CA ALA A 407 -6.61 -0.37 -23.66
C ALA A 407 -7.29 -1.13 -24.82
N LEU A 408 -7.06 -0.72 -26.05
CA LEU A 408 -7.61 -1.33 -27.27
C LEU A 408 -7.08 -2.76 -27.48
N GLY A 409 -5.82 -3.02 -27.13
CA GLY A 409 -5.23 -4.36 -27.17
C GLY A 409 -5.96 -5.37 -26.27
N LYS A 410 -6.71 -4.91 -25.26
CA LYS A 410 -7.54 -5.77 -24.39
C LYS A 410 -8.96 -6.00 -24.92
N LEU A 411 -9.23 -5.59 -26.16
CA LEU A 411 -10.51 -5.74 -26.86
C LEU A 411 -10.44 -6.75 -28.01
N GLU A 412 -9.52 -7.72 -27.94
CA GLU A 412 -9.41 -8.75 -28.98
C GLU A 412 -10.76 -9.45 -29.22
N GLY A 413 -11.16 -9.53 -30.50
CA GLY A 413 -12.45 -10.06 -30.93
C GLY A 413 -13.63 -9.09 -30.83
N MET A 414 -13.50 -7.94 -30.14
CA MET A 414 -14.61 -6.99 -29.98
C MET A 414 -14.75 -6.05 -31.19
N PRO A 415 -15.98 -5.79 -31.67
CA PRO A 415 -16.18 -5.05 -32.92
C PRO A 415 -16.01 -3.54 -32.78
N ARG A 416 -16.14 -2.99 -31.56
CA ARG A 416 -16.35 -1.55 -31.37
C ARG A 416 -15.84 -1.04 -30.03
N ALA A 417 -15.09 0.06 -30.05
CA ALA A 417 -14.69 0.84 -28.87
C ALA A 417 -15.14 2.29 -29.01
N ALA A 418 -15.71 2.87 -27.96
CA ALA A 418 -15.89 4.31 -27.87
C ALA A 418 -14.75 4.91 -27.03
N VAL A 419 -14.18 6.02 -27.49
CA VAL A 419 -13.06 6.71 -26.86
C VAL A 419 -13.42 8.18 -26.74
N ILE A 420 -13.55 8.63 -25.49
CA ILE A 420 -13.87 10.01 -25.12
C ILE A 420 -12.60 10.68 -24.64
N TYR A 421 -12.23 11.79 -25.28
CA TYR A 421 -11.02 12.54 -24.97
C TYR A 421 -11.20 14.00 -25.36
N ASP A 422 -10.70 14.92 -24.53
CA ASP A 422 -10.88 16.37 -24.71
C ASP A 422 -10.49 16.86 -26.09
N ILE A 423 -9.35 16.39 -26.59
CA ILE A 423 -8.83 16.77 -27.90
C ILE A 423 -9.11 15.70 -28.97
N ALA A 424 -10.13 14.84 -28.79
CA ALA A 424 -10.42 13.75 -29.73
C ALA A 424 -10.50 14.21 -31.19
N CYS A 425 -11.06 15.40 -31.45
CA CYS A 425 -11.18 15.95 -32.80
C CYS A 425 -9.84 16.27 -33.49
N GLN A 426 -8.76 16.41 -32.71
CA GLN A 426 -7.40 16.66 -33.20
C GLN A 426 -6.55 15.38 -33.12
N PHE A 427 -6.71 14.63 -32.03
CA PHE A 427 -5.98 13.40 -31.76
C PHE A 427 -6.27 12.32 -32.81
N ASN A 428 -7.55 12.08 -33.13
CA ASN A 428 -7.93 10.99 -34.02
C ASN A 428 -7.42 11.12 -35.46
N VAL A 429 -7.09 12.35 -35.89
CA VAL A 429 -6.62 12.65 -37.25
C VAL A 429 -5.27 12.01 -37.51
N HIS A 430 -4.43 11.92 -36.47
CA HIS A 430 -3.05 11.42 -36.57
C HIS A 430 -2.85 10.06 -35.92
N PHE A 431 -3.77 9.63 -35.05
CA PHE A 431 -3.67 8.37 -34.30
C PHE A 431 -3.32 7.16 -35.18
N GLY A 432 -4.05 6.93 -36.27
CA GLY A 432 -3.78 5.80 -37.16
C GLY A 432 -2.39 5.84 -37.79
N ALA A 433 -1.90 7.03 -38.16
CA ALA A 433 -0.56 7.18 -38.72
C ALA A 433 0.55 7.02 -37.66
N GLN A 434 0.31 7.41 -36.42
CA GLN A 434 1.24 7.21 -35.29
C GLN A 434 1.35 5.73 -34.92
N VAL A 435 0.21 5.02 -34.86
CA VAL A 435 0.15 3.57 -34.59
C VAL A 435 1.00 2.80 -35.61
N SER A 436 0.81 3.06 -36.90
CA SER A 436 1.57 2.38 -37.97
C SER A 436 3.08 2.65 -37.97
N ARG A 437 3.56 3.66 -37.23
CA ARG A 437 4.99 4.02 -37.14
C ARG A 437 5.71 3.39 -35.95
N SER A 438 4.99 2.75 -35.03
CA SER A 438 5.57 2.24 -33.78
C SER A 438 5.19 0.78 -33.54
N ASP A 439 6.20 -0.09 -33.48
CA ASP A 439 6.01 -1.50 -33.10
C ASP A 439 5.45 -1.72 -31.69
N TYR A 440 5.48 -0.68 -30.85
CA TYR A 440 4.96 -0.71 -29.49
C TYR A 440 3.45 -0.45 -29.43
N LEU A 441 2.88 0.19 -30.45
CA LEU A 441 1.46 0.55 -30.56
C LEU A 441 0.74 -0.53 -31.39
N LYS A 442 0.12 -1.50 -30.71
CA LYS A 442 -0.55 -2.63 -31.38
C LYS A 442 -1.91 -2.90 -30.76
N PHE A 443 -2.92 -3.03 -31.61
CA PHE A 443 -4.26 -3.51 -31.30
C PHE A 443 -4.87 -4.11 -32.58
N SER A 444 -6.07 -4.68 -32.49
CA SER A 444 -6.72 -5.32 -33.64
C SER A 444 -7.22 -4.28 -34.66
N ASP A 445 -6.81 -4.39 -35.93
CA ASP A 445 -7.27 -3.51 -37.02
C ASP A 445 -8.78 -3.65 -37.32
N THR A 446 -9.42 -4.69 -36.78
CA THR A 446 -10.86 -4.94 -36.98
C THR A 446 -11.76 -4.11 -36.08
N ILE A 447 -11.20 -3.43 -35.06
CA ILE A 447 -12.01 -2.67 -34.11
C ILE A 447 -12.44 -1.33 -34.69
N GLN A 448 -13.74 -1.06 -34.67
CA GLN A 448 -14.26 0.27 -34.98
C GLN A 448 -14.09 1.20 -33.77
N ILE A 449 -13.25 2.22 -33.92
CA ILE A 449 -13.09 3.27 -32.90
C ILE A 449 -14.06 4.40 -33.17
N ILE A 450 -14.81 4.79 -32.13
CA ILE A 450 -15.75 5.90 -32.18
C ILE A 450 -15.27 6.96 -31.21
N TRP A 451 -15.08 8.15 -31.74
CA TRP A 451 -14.48 9.25 -31.00
C TRP A 451 -15.56 10.17 -30.44
N GLY A 452 -15.39 10.59 -29.19
CA GLY A 452 -16.20 11.60 -28.53
C GLY A 452 -15.34 12.59 -27.73
N ILE A 453 -15.94 13.70 -27.34
CA ILE A 453 -15.35 14.71 -26.45
C ILE A 453 -16.27 14.85 -25.24
N GLY A 454 -15.72 15.02 -24.03
CA GLY A 454 -16.51 15.23 -22.82
C GLY A 454 -17.56 16.34 -22.99
N LEU A 455 -18.74 16.17 -22.39
CA LEU A 455 -19.86 17.11 -22.52
C LEU A 455 -19.52 18.49 -21.96
N PHE A 456 -18.63 18.58 -20.97
CA PHE A 456 -18.16 19.88 -20.51
C PHE A 456 -17.21 20.51 -21.53
N HIS A 457 -16.25 19.73 -22.02
CA HIS A 457 -15.21 20.20 -22.93
C HIS A 457 -15.72 20.55 -24.33
N ILE A 458 -16.74 19.86 -24.86
CA ILE A 458 -17.22 20.01 -26.23
C ILE A 458 -17.64 21.46 -26.57
N HIS A 459 -18.11 22.22 -25.58
CA HIS A 459 -18.51 23.62 -25.74
C HIS A 459 -17.34 24.56 -26.05
N GLY A 460 -16.10 24.19 -25.69
CA GLY A 460 -14.87 24.94 -26.03
C GLY A 460 -14.32 24.66 -27.44
N HIS A 461 -14.96 23.76 -28.20
CA HIS A 461 -14.60 23.42 -29.58
C HIS A 461 -15.42 24.22 -30.60
N GLN A 462 -14.99 24.16 -31.87
CA GLN A 462 -15.75 24.70 -33.00
C GLN A 462 -17.10 23.97 -33.19
N ASP A 463 -18.10 24.65 -33.74
CA ASP A 463 -19.47 24.14 -33.90
C ASP A 463 -19.55 22.76 -34.59
N VAL A 464 -18.71 22.51 -35.59
CA VAL A 464 -18.67 21.20 -36.28
C VAL A 464 -18.29 20.06 -35.33
N CYS A 465 -17.50 20.33 -34.29
CA CYS A 465 -17.15 19.32 -33.29
C CYS A 465 -18.37 18.89 -32.49
N LEU A 466 -19.28 19.81 -32.13
CA LEU A 466 -20.50 19.48 -31.39
C LEU A 466 -21.29 18.39 -32.11
N SER A 467 -21.55 18.59 -33.41
CA SER A 467 -22.30 17.64 -34.24
C SER A 467 -21.62 16.28 -34.46
N ARG A 468 -20.28 16.23 -34.36
CA ARG A 468 -19.49 15.02 -34.67
C ARG A 468 -19.06 14.22 -33.45
N TYR A 469 -18.78 14.90 -32.34
CA TYR A 469 -18.09 14.32 -31.19
C TYR A 469 -18.87 14.43 -29.88
N SER A 470 -20.01 15.11 -29.84
CA SER A 470 -20.85 15.13 -28.63
C SER A 470 -21.35 13.71 -28.32
N PRO A 471 -21.10 13.17 -27.10
CA PRO A 471 -21.61 11.86 -26.69
C PRO A 471 -23.12 11.73 -26.85
N ASP A 472 -23.88 12.82 -26.64
CA ASP A 472 -25.34 12.84 -26.79
C ASP A 472 -25.81 12.59 -28.23
N LEU A 473 -24.94 12.78 -29.22
CA LEU A 473 -25.25 12.60 -30.64
C LEU A 473 -24.64 11.33 -31.23
N ILE A 474 -23.88 10.54 -30.46
CA ILE A 474 -23.20 9.32 -30.95
C ILE A 474 -24.09 8.08 -30.73
N PRO A 475 -24.62 7.45 -31.79
CA PRO A 475 -25.50 6.31 -31.64
C PRO A 475 -24.81 5.11 -30.98
N GLY A 476 -25.40 4.59 -29.90
CA GLY A 476 -24.93 3.38 -29.21
C GLY A 476 -23.84 3.60 -28.16
N ILE A 477 -23.45 4.85 -27.84
CA ILE A 477 -22.47 5.11 -26.77
C ILE A 477 -23.10 5.02 -25.36
N GLY A 478 -24.41 5.26 -25.26
CA GLY A 478 -25.15 5.36 -23.99
C GLY A 478 -25.15 6.80 -23.45
N LYS A 479 -25.75 7.03 -22.28
CA LYS A 479 -25.67 8.34 -21.60
C LYS A 479 -24.37 8.38 -20.80
N VAL A 480 -23.39 9.12 -21.32
CA VAL A 480 -22.06 9.30 -20.70
C VAL A 480 -21.65 10.74 -20.87
N ASP A 481 -21.18 11.37 -19.79
CA ASP A 481 -20.69 12.75 -19.83
C ASP A 481 -19.24 12.83 -20.30
N GLY A 482 -18.43 11.78 -20.06
CA GLY A 482 -17.02 11.79 -20.39
C GLY A 482 -16.12 12.42 -19.32
N GLU A 483 -16.65 12.73 -18.14
CA GLU A 483 -15.95 13.49 -17.09
C GLU A 483 -15.52 12.59 -15.91
N VAL A 484 -15.75 11.28 -16.00
CA VAL A 484 -15.57 10.37 -14.86
C VAL A 484 -14.14 10.33 -14.33
N LEU A 485 -13.11 10.58 -15.16
CA LEU A 485 -11.71 10.59 -14.69
C LEU A 485 -11.46 11.70 -13.66
N GLU A 486 -12.11 12.86 -13.77
CA GLU A 486 -11.98 13.96 -12.80
C GLU A 486 -12.41 13.54 -11.39
N THR A 487 -13.47 12.72 -11.30
CA THR A 487 -13.90 12.16 -10.02
C THR A 487 -12.88 11.17 -9.44
N LEU A 488 -12.18 10.43 -10.29
CA LEU A 488 -11.12 9.51 -9.87
C LEU A 488 -9.87 10.28 -9.44
N TRP A 489 -9.55 11.36 -10.13
CA TRP A 489 -8.45 12.27 -9.80
C TRP A 489 -8.66 12.95 -8.47
N SER A 490 -9.86 13.43 -8.18
CA SER A 490 -10.19 14.02 -6.88
C SER A 490 -9.73 13.14 -5.71
N GLN A 491 -10.06 11.83 -5.76
CA GLN A 491 -9.67 10.86 -4.73
C GLN A 491 -8.17 10.54 -4.73
N LEU A 492 -7.55 10.45 -5.91
CA LEU A 492 -6.12 10.14 -6.05
C LEU A 492 -5.23 11.32 -5.62
N ASN A 493 -5.70 12.55 -5.82
CA ASN A 493 -4.98 13.78 -5.51
C ASN A 493 -4.68 13.93 -4.02
N GLU A 494 -5.50 13.34 -3.14
CA GLU A 494 -5.26 13.32 -1.70
C GLU A 494 -3.94 12.65 -1.30
N ILE A 495 -3.43 11.72 -2.11
CA ILE A 495 -2.16 11.02 -1.83
C ILE A 495 -0.99 11.49 -2.69
N CYS A 496 -1.23 12.31 -3.71
CA CYS A 496 -0.20 12.78 -4.65
C CYS A 496 0.97 13.46 -3.92
N GLY A 497 0.69 14.28 -2.91
CA GLY A 497 1.72 14.92 -2.09
C GLY A 497 2.64 13.93 -1.36
N SER A 498 2.08 12.82 -0.86
CA SER A 498 2.86 11.78 -0.17
C SER A 498 3.69 10.92 -1.11
N THR A 499 3.21 10.70 -2.34
CA THR A 499 3.89 9.91 -3.36
C THR A 499 4.94 10.69 -4.14
N ARG A 500 4.87 12.03 -4.12
CA ARG A 500 5.71 12.94 -4.91
C ARG A 500 7.21 12.73 -4.70
N SER A 501 7.63 12.37 -3.48
CA SER A 501 9.04 12.18 -3.11
C SER A 501 9.44 10.72 -2.89
N MET A 502 8.56 9.76 -3.23
CA MET A 502 8.90 8.34 -3.21
C MET A 502 9.82 7.99 -4.38
N THR A 503 10.50 6.85 -4.31
CA THR A 503 11.14 6.23 -5.50
C THR A 503 10.10 5.93 -6.56
N ALA A 504 10.48 5.91 -7.85
CA ALA A 504 9.52 5.68 -8.92
C ALA A 504 8.73 4.36 -8.73
N ALA A 505 9.44 3.29 -8.39
CA ALA A 505 8.85 1.98 -8.08
C ALA A 505 7.83 2.06 -6.94
N HIS A 506 8.21 2.63 -5.80
CA HIS A 506 7.32 2.70 -4.65
C HIS A 506 6.10 3.61 -4.91
N ARG A 507 6.28 4.72 -5.62
CA ARG A 507 5.18 5.59 -6.05
C ARG A 507 4.15 4.81 -6.87
N GLN A 508 4.59 4.10 -7.91
CA GLN A 508 3.68 3.33 -8.77
C GLN A 508 2.96 2.24 -7.99
N GLU A 509 3.64 1.55 -7.07
CA GLU A 509 3.02 0.54 -6.19
C GLU A 509 1.94 1.13 -5.26
N VAL A 510 2.12 2.34 -4.74
CA VAL A 510 1.09 3.03 -3.93
C VAL A 510 -0.09 3.44 -4.81
N LEU A 511 0.17 4.08 -5.96
CA LEU A 511 -0.88 4.51 -6.88
C LEU A 511 -1.70 3.32 -7.41
N ASN A 512 -1.03 2.21 -7.74
CA ASN A 512 -1.68 0.97 -8.14
C ASN A 512 -2.61 0.43 -7.04
N ASP A 513 -2.22 0.47 -5.76
CA ASP A 513 -3.05 0.00 -4.64
C ASP A 513 -4.30 0.89 -4.44
N HIS A 514 -4.17 2.22 -4.60
CA HIS A 514 -5.32 3.14 -4.55
C HIS A 514 -6.27 2.95 -5.73
N MET A 515 -5.75 2.77 -6.95
CA MET A 515 -6.57 2.47 -8.13
C MET A 515 -7.26 1.11 -8.00
N LEU A 516 -6.58 0.12 -7.42
CA LEU A 516 -7.14 -1.21 -7.15
C LEU A 516 -8.28 -1.15 -6.14
N ASP A 517 -8.10 -0.40 -5.05
CA ASP A 517 -9.16 -0.16 -4.05
C ASP A 517 -10.35 0.58 -4.65
N SER A 518 -10.10 1.59 -5.50
CA SER A 518 -11.16 2.32 -6.22
C SER A 518 -11.99 1.40 -7.11
N ASN A 519 -11.34 0.55 -7.92
CA ASN A 519 -12.04 -0.42 -8.75
C ASN A 519 -12.75 -1.49 -7.91
N ARG A 520 -12.13 -1.98 -6.83
CA ARG A 520 -12.74 -2.97 -5.93
C ARG A 520 -14.02 -2.43 -5.27
N LYS A 521 -14.00 -1.21 -4.75
CA LYS A 521 -15.19 -0.57 -4.17
C LYS A 521 -16.33 -0.46 -5.18
N LYS A 522 -16.02 -0.05 -6.41
CA LYS A 522 -17.00 -0.03 -7.50
C LYS A 522 -17.54 -1.41 -7.83
N MET A 523 -16.70 -2.44 -7.86
CA MET A 523 -17.17 -3.81 -8.07
C MET A 523 -18.16 -4.26 -7.00
N LEU A 524 -17.89 -3.94 -5.73
CA LEU A 524 -18.76 -4.32 -4.62
C LEU A 524 -20.10 -3.59 -4.66
N ASN A 525 -20.12 -2.34 -5.13
CA ASN A 525 -21.30 -1.48 -5.10
C ASN A 525 -22.00 -1.37 -6.47
N ILE A 526 -21.60 -2.14 -7.50
CA ILE A 526 -22.05 -1.92 -8.88
C ILE A 526 -23.56 -2.15 -9.10
N GLY A 527 -24.22 -2.82 -8.17
CA GLY A 527 -25.67 -3.02 -8.16
C GLY A 527 -26.40 -2.22 -7.09
N GLU A 528 -25.69 -1.44 -6.28
CA GLU A 528 -26.29 -0.57 -5.27
C GLU A 528 -26.69 0.74 -5.96
N VAL A 529 -28.00 0.99 -6.03
CA VAL A 529 -28.54 2.28 -6.48
C VAL A 529 -28.47 3.20 -5.26
N GLU A 530 -27.51 4.13 -5.26
CA GLU A 530 -27.44 5.20 -4.25
C GLU A 530 -28.61 6.20 -4.38
#